data_AF-A0A2V6M5Z2-F1
#
_entry.id   AF-A0A2V6M5Z2-F1
#
_cell.length_a   1.000
_cell.length_b   1.000
_cell.length_c   1.000
_cell.angle_alpha   90.00
_cell.angle_beta   90.00
_cell.angle_gamma   90.00
#
_symmetry.space_group_name_H-M   'P 1'
#
loop_
_entity.id
_entity.type
_entity.pdbx_description
1 polymer ?
#
loop_
_entity_poly.entity_id
_entity_poly.type
_entity_poly.pdbx_seq_one_letter_code
_entity_poly.pdbx_strand_id
1 'polypeptide(L)'
;MRGDKAAARAAFTSARTEAAKLVAKQPEYAHALCVLGMADAVLGHKKDAIREGRRAAELLPVTKDAIIGSRLVQNLALIYAWTGEKDLALEQLTIAARIPGYLSYGDLRLHPYWDPLRGDPRFEKIVASLAPK
;
A
#
# COMPACT_ATOMS: atom_id res chain seq x y z
N MET A 1 -16.84 14.09 2.07
CA MET A 1 -16.76 14.37 0.62
C MET A 1 -16.92 13.06 -0.15
N ARG A 2 -18.12 12.79 -0.68
CA ARG A 2 -18.40 11.57 -1.44
C ARG A 2 -17.98 11.81 -2.90
N GLY A 3 -16.88 11.17 -3.31
CA GLY A 3 -16.81 10.43 -4.57
C GLY A 3 -16.88 11.19 -5.90
N ASP A 4 -16.03 12.20 -6.12
CA ASP A 4 -15.67 12.55 -7.50
C ASP A 4 -14.60 11.57 -8.02
N LYS A 5 -15.08 10.44 -8.55
CA LYS A 5 -14.22 9.40 -9.12
C LYS A 5 -13.39 9.91 -10.30
N ALA A 6 -13.91 10.88 -11.05
CA ALA A 6 -13.21 11.45 -12.20
C ALA A 6 -12.04 12.32 -11.74
N ALA A 7 -12.27 13.21 -10.77
CA ALA A 7 -11.21 14.02 -10.17
C ALA A 7 -10.15 13.14 -9.49
N ALA A 8 -10.56 12.08 -8.77
CA ALA A 8 -9.61 11.13 -8.17
C ALA A 8 -8.75 10.44 -9.25
N ARG A 9 -9.37 9.95 -10.33
CA ARG A 9 -8.64 9.31 -11.43
C ARG A 9 -7.66 10.28 -12.10
N ALA A 10 -8.06 11.53 -12.31
CA ALA A 10 -7.17 12.56 -12.85
C ALA A 10 -5.97 12.83 -11.93
N ALA A 11 -6.20 12.95 -10.62
CA ALA A 11 -5.14 13.13 -9.63
C ALA A 11 -4.15 11.96 -9.64
N PHE A 12 -4.63 10.71 -9.67
CA PHE A 12 -3.76 9.53 -9.76
C PHE A 12 -2.99 9.47 -11.08
N THR A 13 -3.58 9.86 -12.21
CA THR A 13 -2.86 9.96 -13.49
C THR A 13 -1.73 10.98 -13.44
N SER A 14 -1.96 12.13 -12.79
CA SER A 14 -0.91 13.15 -12.61
C SER A 14 0.20 12.63 -11.69
N ALA A 15 -0.14 12.02 -10.55
CA ALA A 15 0.82 11.44 -9.62
C ALA A 15 1.67 10.36 -10.28
N ARG A 16 1.04 9.47 -11.07
CA ARG A 16 1.72 8.44 -11.86
C ARG A 16 2.74 9.06 -12.81
N THR A 17 2.36 10.11 -13.54
CA THR A 17 3.25 10.79 -14.50
C THR A 17 4.51 11.34 -13.83
N GLU A 18 4.36 12.03 -12.69
CA GLU A 18 5.50 12.60 -11.98
C GLU A 18 6.37 11.53 -11.31
N ALA A 19 5.75 10.50 -10.70
CA ALA A 19 6.48 9.38 -10.13
C ALA A 19 7.29 8.63 -11.20
N ALA A 20 6.71 8.40 -12.38
CA ALA A 20 7.40 7.72 -13.49
C ALA A 20 8.62 8.50 -13.99
N LYS A 21 8.53 9.84 -14.10
CA LYS A 21 9.67 10.70 -14.44
C LYS A 21 10.79 10.57 -13.41
N LEU A 22 10.43 10.49 -12.13
CA LEU A 22 11.41 10.37 -11.06
C LEU A 22 12.06 9.00 -11.04
N VAL A 23 11.30 7.92 -11.22
CA VAL A 23 11.83 6.55 -11.38
C VAL A 23 12.75 6.44 -12.59
N ALA A 24 12.42 7.09 -13.72
CA ALA A 24 13.29 7.10 -14.90
C ALA A 24 14.66 7.75 -14.62
N LYS A 25 14.71 8.79 -13.76
CA LYS A 25 15.95 9.45 -13.34
C LYS A 25 16.67 8.70 -12.23
N GLN A 26 15.93 8.06 -11.34
CA GLN A 26 16.43 7.36 -10.16
C GLN A 26 15.70 6.02 -9.99
N PRO A 27 16.11 4.97 -10.74
CA PRO A 27 15.39 3.69 -10.79
C PRO A 27 15.27 2.97 -9.44
N GLU A 28 16.14 3.31 -8.49
CA GLU A 28 16.19 2.71 -7.16
C GLU A 28 15.63 3.61 -6.06
N TYR A 29 14.94 4.70 -6.42
CA TYR A 29 14.29 5.53 -5.42
C TYR A 29 12.98 4.90 -4.93
N ALA A 30 13.07 4.17 -3.82
CA ALA A 30 11.98 3.36 -3.25
C ALA A 30 10.67 4.14 -3.05
N HIS A 31 10.73 5.41 -2.62
CA HIS A 31 9.52 6.20 -2.41
C HIS A 31 8.79 6.50 -3.73
N ALA A 32 9.53 6.83 -4.80
CA ALA A 32 8.93 7.08 -6.11
C ALA A 32 8.30 5.82 -6.70
N LEU A 33 8.98 4.67 -6.57
CA LEU A 33 8.44 3.37 -6.96
C LEU A 33 7.16 3.03 -6.20
N CYS A 34 7.11 3.30 -4.90
CA CYS A 34 5.90 3.07 -4.10
C CYS A 34 4.73 3.95 -4.55
N VAL A 35 4.98 5.24 -4.81
CA VAL A 35 3.94 6.16 -5.31
C VAL A 35 3.44 5.73 -6.68
N LEU A 36 4.35 5.33 -7.57
CA LEU A 36 4.00 4.83 -8.90
C LEU A 36 3.12 3.59 -8.79
N GLY A 37 3.52 2.63 -7.95
CA GLY A 37 2.79 1.38 -7.78
C GLY A 37 1.39 1.58 -7.19
N MET A 38 1.24 2.49 -6.22
CA MET A 38 -0.07 2.86 -5.68
C MET A 38 -0.98 3.54 -6.72
N ALA A 39 -0.42 4.46 -7.51
CA ALA A 39 -1.19 5.12 -8.57
C ALA A 39 -1.63 4.11 -9.64
N ASP A 40 -0.75 3.19 -10.02
CA ASP A 40 -1.05 2.12 -10.97
C ASP A 40 -2.11 1.14 -10.45
N ALA A 41 -2.12 0.84 -9.15
CA ALA A 41 -3.17 0.02 -8.54
C ALA A 41 -4.56 0.65 -8.70
N VAL A 42 -4.68 1.97 -8.45
CA VAL A 42 -5.96 2.69 -8.58
C VAL A 42 -6.39 2.87 -10.04
N LEU A 43 -5.43 3.07 -10.94
CA LEU A 43 -5.70 3.27 -12.37
C LEU A 43 -6.05 1.97 -13.11
N GLY A 44 -5.73 0.82 -12.51
CA GLY A 44 -6.02 -0.52 -13.03
C GLY A 44 -4.81 -1.22 -13.68
N HIS A 45 -3.61 -0.65 -13.59
CA HIS A 45 -2.38 -1.22 -14.12
C HIS A 45 -1.75 -2.23 -13.15
N LYS A 46 -2.51 -3.29 -12.85
CA LYS A 46 -2.19 -4.27 -11.79
C LYS A 46 -0.76 -4.82 -11.83
N LYS A 47 -0.27 -5.24 -13.00
CA LYS A 47 1.06 -5.87 -13.12
C LYS A 47 2.18 -4.90 -12.75
N ASP A 48 2.07 -3.65 -13.20
CA ASP A 48 3.06 -2.61 -12.94
C ASP A 48 3.02 -2.19 -11.47
N ALA A 49 1.81 -1.98 -10.94
CA ALA A 49 1.55 -1.67 -9.53
C ALA A 49 2.29 -2.61 -8.57
N ILE A 50 2.10 -3.91 -8.80
CA ILE A 50 2.66 -4.97 -7.98
C ILE A 50 4.20 -5.05 -8.15
N ARG A 51 4.71 -4.91 -9.38
CA ARG A 51 6.15 -4.96 -9.65
C ARG A 51 6.88 -3.85 -8.89
N GLU A 52 6.36 -2.64 -8.95
CA GLU A 52 6.98 -1.46 -8.35
C GLU A 52 6.85 -1.45 -6.84
N GLY A 53 5.70 -1.83 -6.30
CA GLY A 53 5.49 -1.97 -4.86
C GLY A 53 6.46 -2.98 -4.23
N ARG A 54 6.67 -4.14 -4.88
CA ARG A 54 7.66 -5.13 -4.43
C ARG A 54 9.07 -4.57 -4.48
N ARG A 55 9.46 -3.96 -5.60
CA ARG A 55 10.80 -3.38 -5.75
C ARG A 55 11.07 -2.30 -4.70
N ALA A 56 10.08 -1.48 -4.36
CA ALA A 56 10.21 -0.49 -3.30
C ALA A 56 10.51 -1.15 -1.93
N ALA A 57 9.75 -2.17 -1.55
CA ALA A 57 9.94 -2.90 -0.30
C ALA A 57 11.28 -3.66 -0.23
N GLU A 58 11.77 -4.17 -1.36
CA GLU A 58 13.08 -4.83 -1.47
C GLU A 58 14.26 -3.87 -1.32
N LEU A 59 14.15 -2.65 -1.89
CA LEU A 59 15.22 -1.65 -1.87
C LEU A 59 15.45 -1.03 -0.48
N LEU A 60 14.37 -0.92 0.28
CA LEU A 60 14.38 -0.34 1.61
C LEU A 60 13.57 -1.21 2.59
N PRO A 61 14.11 -2.38 2.96
CA PRO A 61 13.45 -3.27 3.91
C PRO A 61 13.48 -2.66 5.32
N VAL A 62 12.62 -3.16 6.19
CA VAL A 62 12.50 -2.75 7.61
C VAL A 62 13.84 -2.86 8.35
N THR A 63 14.67 -3.84 7.99
CA THR A 63 16.00 -4.05 8.57
C THR A 63 17.01 -2.95 8.22
N LYS A 64 16.79 -2.24 7.12
CA LYS A 64 17.63 -1.13 6.65
C LYS A 64 17.09 0.22 7.14
N ASP A 65 15.77 0.39 7.13
CA ASP A 65 15.10 1.57 7.66
C ASP A 65 13.77 1.15 8.29
N ALA A 66 13.70 1.15 9.62
CA ALA A 66 12.51 0.69 10.34
C ALA A 66 11.31 1.62 10.14
N ILE A 67 11.55 2.91 9.86
CA ILE A 67 10.48 3.91 9.72
C ILE A 67 9.92 3.85 8.30
N ILE A 68 10.77 3.98 7.29
CA ILE A 68 10.30 3.99 5.89
C ILE A 68 9.97 2.58 5.43
N GLY A 69 10.78 1.57 5.80
CA GLY A 69 10.53 0.18 5.42
C GLY A 69 9.19 -0.34 5.94
N SER A 70 8.79 0.01 7.17
CA SER A 70 7.46 -0.38 7.70
C SER A 70 6.32 0.22 6.87
N ARG A 71 6.46 1.48 6.44
CA ARG A 71 5.50 2.15 5.56
C ARG A 71 5.41 1.49 4.18
N LEU A 72 6.55 1.04 3.63
CA LEU A 72 6.58 0.36 2.33
C LEU A 72 5.89 -1.01 2.38
N VAL A 73 6.04 -1.76 3.47
CA VAL A 73 5.30 -3.01 3.68
C VAL A 73 3.79 -2.76 3.75
N GLN A 74 3.35 -1.74 4.49
CA GLN A 74 1.94 -1.34 4.53
C GLN A 74 1.42 -0.93 3.14
N ASN A 75 2.16 -0.12 2.40
CA ASN A 75 1.76 0.30 1.06
C ASN A 75 1.71 -0.87 0.07
N LEU A 76 2.60 -1.85 0.20
CA LEU A 76 2.55 -3.07 -0.60
C LEU A 76 1.28 -3.89 -0.28
N ALA A 77 0.88 -3.98 0.99
CA ALA A 77 -0.39 -4.60 1.37
C ALA A 77 -1.59 -3.88 0.71
N LEU A 78 -1.57 -2.55 0.65
CA LEU A 78 -2.59 -1.76 -0.03
C LEU A 78 -2.62 -1.99 -1.54
N ILE A 79 -1.45 -2.02 -2.20
CA ILE A 79 -1.35 -2.34 -3.63
C ILE A 79 -1.97 -3.70 -3.92
N TYR A 80 -1.67 -4.71 -3.11
CA TYR A 80 -2.29 -6.03 -3.26
C TYR A 80 -3.80 -5.99 -3.03
N ALA A 81 -4.27 -5.31 -1.99
CA ALA A 81 -5.70 -5.19 -1.69
C ALA A 81 -6.47 -4.51 -2.85
N TRP A 82 -5.94 -3.40 -3.38
CA TRP A 82 -6.57 -2.63 -4.45
C TRP A 82 -6.52 -3.33 -5.82
N THR A 83 -5.56 -4.24 -6.02
CA THR A 83 -5.44 -5.07 -7.23
C THR A 83 -6.12 -6.44 -7.13
N GLY A 84 -6.82 -6.70 -6.02
CA GLY A 84 -7.57 -7.92 -5.77
C GLY A 84 -6.73 -9.12 -5.33
N GLU A 85 -5.44 -8.94 -5.07
CA GLU A 85 -4.53 -9.98 -4.56
C GLU A 85 -4.69 -10.16 -3.04
N LYS A 86 -5.87 -10.62 -2.62
CA LYS A 86 -6.28 -10.65 -1.20
C LYS A 86 -5.33 -11.44 -0.32
N ASP A 87 -4.86 -12.60 -0.76
CA ASP A 87 -3.97 -13.45 0.06
C ASP A 87 -2.61 -12.78 0.30
N LEU A 88 -2.02 -12.18 -0.75
CA LEU A 88 -0.77 -11.42 -0.64
C LEU A 88 -0.95 -10.16 0.22
N ALA A 89 -2.11 -9.49 0.12
CA ALA A 89 -2.42 -8.34 0.97
C ALA A 89 -2.42 -8.71 2.45
N LEU A 90 -3.07 -9.82 2.81
CA LEU A 90 -3.17 -10.30 4.19
C LEU A 90 -1.82 -10.78 4.74
N GLU A 91 -0.99 -11.39 3.91
CA GLU A 91 0.38 -11.77 4.27
C GLU A 91 1.20 -10.53 4.66
N GLN A 92 1.24 -9.51 3.79
CA GLN A 92 1.96 -8.27 4.06
C GLN A 92 1.37 -7.50 5.24
N LEU A 93 0.05 -7.52 5.40
CA LEU A 93 -0.61 -6.86 6.53
C LEU A 93 -0.29 -7.54 7.87
N THR A 94 -0.15 -8.86 7.88
CA THR A 94 0.28 -9.61 9.07
C THR A 94 1.70 -9.23 9.49
N ILE A 95 2.59 -9.00 8.51
CA ILE A 95 3.95 -8.50 8.77
C ILE A 95 3.88 -7.08 9.32
N ALA A 96 3.14 -6.19 8.65
CA ALA A 96 2.99 -4.79 9.05
C ALA A 96 2.44 -4.64 10.48
N ALA A 97 1.45 -5.44 10.87
CA ALA A 97 0.84 -5.40 12.20
C ALA A 97 1.80 -5.81 13.34
N ARG A 98 2.92 -6.50 13.03
CA ARG A 98 3.95 -6.87 14.01
C ARG A 98 5.03 -5.82 14.17
N ILE A 99 5.10 -4.84 13.26
CA ILE A 99 6.11 -3.79 13.27
C ILE A 99 5.50 -2.57 13.97
N PRO A 100 6.08 -2.08 15.08
CA PRO A 100 5.68 -0.81 15.65
C PRO A 100 5.81 0.28 14.58
N GLY A 101 4.73 0.98 14.26
CA GLY A 101 4.75 1.92 13.14
C GLY A 101 3.41 2.56 12.83
N TYR A 102 3.21 2.87 11.55
CA TYR A 102 2.08 3.67 11.06
C TYR A 102 0.74 2.93 11.03
N LEU A 103 0.75 1.59 11.08
CA LEU A 103 -0.47 0.80 11.06
C LEU A 103 -1.08 0.77 12.46
N SER A 104 -2.33 1.21 12.59
CA SER A 104 -3.05 1.24 13.85
C SER A 104 -4.40 0.54 13.75
N TYR A 105 -4.97 0.18 14.90
CA TYR A 105 -6.33 -0.34 14.99
C TYR A 105 -7.36 0.57 14.32
N GLY A 106 -7.28 1.87 14.59
CA GLY A 106 -8.20 2.87 14.03
C GLY A 106 -8.09 2.95 12.51
N ASP A 107 -6.86 2.88 11.98
CA ASP A 107 -6.63 2.87 10.53
C ASP A 107 -7.30 1.67 9.87
N LEU A 108 -7.04 0.45 10.36
CA LEU A 108 -7.63 -0.77 9.80
C LEU A 108 -9.16 -0.79 9.92
N ARG A 109 -9.69 -0.36 11.06
CA ARG A 109 -11.13 -0.42 11.35
C ARG A 109 -11.93 0.63 10.60
N LEU A 110 -11.38 1.83 10.37
CA LEU A 110 -12.15 2.97 9.88
C LEU A 110 -11.77 3.42 8.47
N HIS A 111 -10.50 3.29 8.07
CA HIS A 111 -10.04 3.85 6.80
C HIS A 111 -10.56 3.05 5.60
N PRO A 112 -11.15 3.69 4.56
CA PRO A 112 -11.74 2.99 3.41
C PRO A 112 -10.72 2.28 2.50
N TYR A 113 -9.42 2.50 2.73
CA TYR A 113 -8.37 1.80 1.98
C TYR A 113 -8.43 0.29 2.16
N TRP A 114 -8.96 -0.16 3.29
CA TRP A 114 -9.06 -1.57 3.66
C TRP A 114 -10.40 -2.20 3.31
N ASP A 115 -11.33 -1.44 2.72
CA ASP A 115 -12.65 -1.94 2.27
C ASP A 115 -12.56 -3.24 1.46
N PRO A 116 -11.59 -3.45 0.54
CA PRO A 116 -11.47 -4.71 -0.20
C PRO A 116 -11.17 -5.96 0.66
N LEU A 117 -10.66 -5.78 1.88
CA LEU A 117 -10.32 -6.86 2.81
C LEU A 117 -11.40 -7.08 3.88
N ARG A 118 -12.28 -6.11 4.11
CA ARG A 118 -13.33 -6.21 5.13
C ARG A 118 -14.26 -7.40 4.87
N GLY A 119 -14.62 -8.10 5.94
CA GLY A 119 -15.41 -9.33 5.88
C GLY A 119 -14.58 -10.60 5.62
N ASP A 120 -13.27 -10.51 5.34
CA ASP A 120 -12.39 -11.68 5.42
C ASP A 120 -12.05 -11.96 6.90
N PRO A 121 -12.33 -13.17 7.43
CA PRO A 121 -12.05 -13.48 8.83
C PRO A 121 -10.58 -13.30 9.24
N ARG A 122 -9.65 -13.45 8.30
CA ARG A 122 -8.21 -13.26 8.54
C ARG A 122 -7.89 -11.78 8.74
N PHE A 123 -8.52 -10.90 7.97
CA PHE A 123 -8.41 -9.44 8.14
C PHE A 123 -8.94 -9.04 9.53
N GLU A 124 -10.16 -9.46 9.87
CA GLU A 124 -10.79 -9.11 11.15
C GLU A 124 -9.95 -9.58 12.36
N LYS A 125 -9.28 -10.73 12.25
CA LYS A 125 -8.34 -11.20 13.27
C LYS A 125 -7.13 -10.27 13.42
N ILE A 126 -6.57 -9.74 12.32
CA ILE A 126 -5.48 -8.75 12.36
C ILE A 126 -5.98 -7.48 13.04
N VAL A 127 -7.16 -6.97 12.67
CA VAL A 127 -7.76 -5.79 13.30
C VAL A 127 -7.92 -6.00 14.80
N ALA A 128 -8.52 -7.10 15.23
CA ALA A 128 -8.72 -7.41 16.64
C ALA A 128 -7.40 -7.50 17.42
N SER A 129 -6.33 -7.99 16.80
CA SER A 129 -5.00 -8.12 17.43
C SER A 129 -4.36 -6.77 17.80
N LEU A 130 -4.77 -5.68 17.13
CA LEU A 130 -4.29 -4.33 17.37
C LEU A 130 -5.21 -3.51 18.29
N ALA A 131 -6.35 -4.07 18.70
CA ALA A 131 -7.33 -3.35 19.51
C ALA A 131 -6.70 -2.86 20.84
N PRO A 132 -7.05 -1.64 21.29
CA PRO A 132 -6.69 -1.19 22.62
C PRO A 132 -7.17 -2.20 23.68
N LYS A 133 -6.34 -2.42 24.69
CA LYS A 133 -6.70 -3.24 25.85
C LYS A 133 -7.45 -2.42 26.88
#